data_AF-A0A924RQ14-F1
#
_entry.id   AF-A0A924RQ14-F1
#
_cell.length_a   1.000
_cell.length_b   1.000
_cell.length_c   1.000
_cell.angle_alpha   90.00
_cell.angle_beta   90.00
_cell.angle_gamma   90.00
#
_symmetry.space_group_name_H-M   'P 1'
#
loop_
_entity.id
_entity.type
_entity.pdbx_description
1 polymer ?
#
loop_
_entity_poly.entity_id
_entity_poly.type
_entity_poly.pdbx_seq_one_letter_code
_entity_poly.pdbx_strand_id
1 'polypeptide(L)'
;MSFFKDISLSAFTAGFVAVLVGFTSSVAIVFQAATAFNATPAQIASWMWALGIGMGLCTVLPSLWLKKPVMVAWSTPGAAVLATAGSAGGFNMAEAVGAFMVSAALITLCGLTGWFEKVMNRIPVAIASALLAGVLARFGMQGFVAAQTALPLVLLMLGVYLVGRRLVPRYAVVFTLLAGVVYAAAR
;
A
#
# COMPACT_ATOMS: atom_id res chain seq x y z
N MET A 1 -1.93 -23.35 15.07
CA MET A 1 -0.99 -22.98 14.01
C MET A 1 0.33 -23.62 14.36
N SER A 2 0.74 -24.61 13.59
CA SER A 2 2.12 -25.08 13.62
C SER A 2 2.82 -24.19 12.61
N PHE A 3 3.52 -23.16 13.09
CA PHE A 3 4.09 -22.09 12.25
C PHE A 3 4.82 -22.65 11.01
N PHE A 4 5.60 -23.72 11.19
CA PHE A 4 6.33 -24.38 10.11
C PHE A 4 5.49 -25.27 9.18
N LYS A 5 4.32 -25.75 9.62
CA LYS A 5 3.38 -26.50 8.76
C LYS A 5 2.43 -25.58 7.98
N ASP A 6 2.21 -24.36 8.47
CA ASP A 6 1.31 -23.38 7.85
C ASP A 6 2.02 -22.52 6.76
N ILE A 7 3.34 -22.68 6.59
CA ILE A 7 4.10 -22.08 5.49
C ILE A 7 3.72 -22.78 4.18
N SER A 8 2.95 -22.09 3.35
CA SER A 8 2.64 -22.53 1.98
C SER A 8 3.23 -21.54 0.98
N LEU A 9 3.68 -22.07 -0.16
CA LEU A 9 4.15 -21.24 -1.28
C LEU A 9 3.07 -20.22 -1.68
N SER A 10 1.79 -20.62 -1.62
CA SER A 10 0.65 -19.74 -1.90
C SER A 10 0.53 -18.57 -0.93
N ALA A 11 0.69 -18.80 0.38
CA ALA A 11 0.61 -17.74 1.38
C ALA A 11 1.77 -16.75 1.22
N PHE A 12 2.98 -17.26 0.95
CA PHE A 12 4.14 -16.44 0.65
C PHE A 12 3.92 -15.58 -0.59
N THR A 13 3.46 -16.17 -1.70
CA THR A 13 3.21 -15.42 -2.93
C THR A 13 2.10 -14.40 -2.79
N ALA A 14 1.03 -14.71 -2.04
CA ALA A 14 -0.05 -13.77 -1.79
C ALA A 14 0.42 -12.57 -0.95
N GLY A 15 1.20 -12.81 0.12
CA GLY A 15 1.80 -11.76 0.93
C GLY A 15 2.78 -10.90 0.13
N PHE A 16 3.64 -11.53 -0.67
CA PHE A 16 4.59 -10.84 -1.54
C PHE A 16 3.89 -9.93 -2.56
N VAL A 17 2.89 -10.45 -3.26
CA VAL A 17 2.09 -9.68 -4.22
C VAL A 17 1.37 -8.52 -3.53
N ALA A 18 0.79 -8.73 -2.34
CA ALA A 18 0.11 -7.69 -1.59
C ALA A 18 1.05 -6.54 -1.22
N VAL A 19 2.27 -6.86 -0.73
CA VAL A 19 3.29 -5.86 -0.39
C VAL A 19 3.74 -5.10 -1.63
N LEU A 20 4.01 -5.81 -2.73
CA LEU A 20 4.51 -5.20 -3.95
C LEU A 20 3.49 -4.25 -4.59
N VAL A 21 2.23 -4.69 -4.72
CA VAL A 21 1.14 -3.83 -5.21
C VAL A 21 0.91 -2.66 -4.25
N GLY A 22 0.96 -2.90 -2.93
CA GLY A 22 0.86 -1.85 -1.92
C GLY A 22 1.92 -0.76 -2.10
N PHE A 23 3.20 -1.13 -2.11
CA PHE A 23 4.33 -0.20 -2.26
C PHE A 23 4.31 0.55 -3.59
N THR A 24 4.13 -0.16 -4.71
CA THR A 24 4.13 0.47 -6.04
C THR A 24 3.01 1.50 -6.20
N SER A 25 1.87 1.31 -5.53
CA SER A 25 0.68 2.17 -5.73
C SER A 25 0.78 3.56 -5.11
N SER A 26 1.38 3.70 -3.92
CA SER A 26 1.20 4.89 -3.10
C SER A 26 2.46 5.38 -2.38
N VAL A 27 3.60 4.70 -2.52
CA VAL A 27 4.85 5.16 -1.91
C VAL A 27 5.27 6.53 -2.47
N ALA A 28 5.00 6.81 -3.75
CA ALA A 28 5.32 8.08 -4.39
C ALA A 28 4.68 9.28 -3.68
N ILE A 29 3.47 9.13 -3.14
CA ILE A 29 2.80 10.19 -2.37
C ILE A 29 3.53 10.43 -1.04
N VAL A 30 4.08 9.38 -0.42
CA VAL A 30 4.86 9.52 0.81
C VAL A 30 6.19 10.24 0.55
N PHE A 31 6.86 9.92 -0.56
CA PHE A 31 8.04 10.67 -1.01
C PHE A 31 7.68 12.14 -1.27
N GLN A 32 6.59 12.39 -1.99
CA GLN A 32 6.10 13.74 -2.27
C GLN A 32 5.83 14.51 -0.97
N ALA A 33 5.18 13.87 0.01
CA ALA A 33 4.93 14.45 1.31
C ALA A 33 6.23 14.83 2.03
N ALA A 34 7.22 13.93 2.05
CA ALA A 34 8.51 14.21 2.68
C ALA A 34 9.27 15.35 1.98
N THR A 35 9.27 15.38 0.64
CA THR A 35 9.91 16.46 -0.12
C THR A 35 9.22 17.81 0.07
N ALA A 36 7.91 17.83 0.32
CA ALA A 36 7.17 19.06 0.59
C ALA A 36 7.59 19.74 1.90
N PHE A 37 8.18 19.01 2.84
CA PHE A 37 8.79 19.55 4.07
C PHE A 37 10.31 19.73 3.96
N ASN A 38 10.86 19.72 2.74
CA ASN A 38 12.30 19.80 2.47
C ASN A 38 13.12 18.71 3.20
N ALA A 39 12.56 17.52 3.35
CA ALA A 39 13.24 16.42 4.03
C ALA A 39 14.54 16.02 3.29
N THR A 40 15.60 15.79 4.06
CA THR A 40 16.88 15.30 3.53
C THR A 40 16.75 13.85 3.07
N PRO A 41 17.62 13.37 2.16
CA PRO A 41 17.62 11.95 1.74
C PRO A 41 17.72 10.98 2.93
N ALA A 42 18.48 11.33 3.96
CA ALA A 42 18.59 10.54 5.19
C ALA A 42 17.26 10.48 5.97
N GLN A 43 16.51 11.58 6.02
CA GLN A 43 15.18 11.62 6.66
C GLN A 43 14.16 10.81 5.89
N ILE A 44 14.17 10.89 4.56
CA ILE A 44 13.28 10.10 3.70
C ILE A 44 13.57 8.60 3.87
N ALA A 45 14.85 8.21 3.85
CA ALA A 45 15.26 6.82 4.09
C ALA A 45 14.83 6.32 5.48
N SER A 46 15.01 7.14 6.51
CA SER A 46 14.56 6.85 7.88
C SER A 46 13.04 6.67 7.96
N TRP A 47 12.26 7.54 7.29
CA TRP A 47 10.80 7.44 7.26
C TRP A 47 10.34 6.16 6.54
N MET A 48 10.94 5.83 5.39
CA MET A 48 10.65 4.59 4.66
C MET A 48 10.97 3.35 5.49
N TRP A 49 12.09 3.37 6.20
CA TRP A 49 12.50 2.29 7.10
C TRP A 49 11.51 2.10 8.25
N ALA A 50 11.13 3.21 8.91
CA ALA A 50 10.16 3.20 10.00
C ALA A 50 8.77 2.72 9.55
N LEU A 51 8.31 3.11 8.35
CA LEU A 51 7.05 2.63 7.79
C LEU A 51 7.11 1.13 7.47
N GLY A 52 8.19 0.67 6.84
CA GLY A 52 8.37 -0.74 6.50
C GLY A 52 8.35 -1.64 7.73
N ILE A 53 9.12 -1.28 8.76
CA ILE A 53 9.15 -2.05 10.02
C ILE A 53 7.85 -1.90 10.79
N GLY A 54 7.31 -0.69 10.90
CA GLY A 54 6.05 -0.43 11.61
C GLY A 54 4.90 -1.24 11.04
N MET A 55 4.72 -1.24 9.71
CA MET A 55 3.69 -2.05 9.06
C MET A 55 3.97 -3.54 9.14
N GLY A 56 5.23 -3.96 8.98
CA GLY A 56 5.63 -5.36 9.10
C GLY A 56 5.28 -5.92 10.48
N LEU A 57 5.66 -5.21 11.55
CA LEU A 57 5.35 -5.59 12.93
C LEU A 57 3.85 -5.52 13.22
N CYS A 58 3.17 -4.44 12.82
CA CYS A 58 1.72 -4.29 13.01
C CYS A 58 0.89 -5.28 12.19
N THR A 59 1.46 -5.91 11.16
CA THR A 59 0.82 -6.99 10.41
C THR A 59 1.13 -8.35 11.06
N VAL A 60 2.41 -8.64 11.32
CA VAL A 60 2.88 -9.94 11.81
C VAL A 60 2.42 -10.21 13.24
N LEU A 61 2.59 -9.26 14.16
CA LEU A 61 2.30 -9.49 15.58
C LEU A 61 0.81 -9.79 15.83
N PRO A 62 -0.16 -8.98 15.34
CA PRO A 62 -1.57 -9.30 15.51
C PRO A 62 -1.99 -10.54 14.74
N SER A 63 -1.38 -10.81 13.57
CA SER A 63 -1.70 -12.02 12.81
C SER A 63 -1.34 -13.29 13.57
N LEU A 64 -0.19 -13.30 14.24
CA LEU A 64 0.26 -14.41 15.07
C LEU A 64 -0.56 -14.52 16.37
N TRP A 65 -0.86 -13.39 17.01
CA TRP A 65 -1.58 -13.38 18.29
C TRP A 65 -3.06 -13.70 18.15
N LEU A 66 -3.75 -13.06 17.20
CA LEU A 66 -5.17 -13.26 16.93
C LEU A 66 -5.46 -14.49 16.07
N LYS A 67 -4.42 -15.11 15.48
CA LYS A 67 -4.52 -16.23 14.54
C LYS A 67 -5.47 -15.94 13.37
N LYS A 68 -5.46 -14.68 12.90
CA LYS A 68 -6.26 -14.17 11.77
C LYS A 68 -5.33 -13.44 10.81
N PRO A 69 -5.57 -13.46 9.48
CA PRO A 69 -4.74 -12.72 8.53
C PRO A 69 -5.01 -11.21 8.64
N VAL A 70 -4.26 -10.53 9.51
CA VAL A 70 -4.35 -9.08 9.70
C VAL A 70 -3.32 -8.40 8.81
N MET A 71 -3.77 -7.42 8.01
CA MET A 71 -2.89 -6.61 7.16
C MET A 71 -3.04 -5.14 7.51
N VAL A 72 -1.94 -4.51 7.90
CA VAL A 72 -1.87 -3.09 8.25
C VAL A 72 -1.08 -2.36 7.18
N ALA A 73 -1.70 -1.36 6.57
CA ALA A 73 -1.09 -0.47 5.58
C ALA A 73 -0.91 0.96 6.11
N TRP A 74 -0.08 1.77 5.46
CA TRP A 74 0.05 3.19 5.76
C TRP A 74 -1.21 3.97 5.32
N SER A 75 -1.39 5.16 5.89
CA SER A 75 -2.47 6.06 5.50
C SER A 75 -2.11 6.85 4.24
N THR A 76 -2.57 6.39 3.07
CA THR A 76 -2.42 7.14 1.81
C THR A 76 -3.10 8.52 1.87
N PRO A 77 -4.34 8.66 2.40
CA PRO A 77 -4.95 9.97 2.61
C PRO A 77 -4.15 10.85 3.56
N GLY A 78 -3.55 10.28 4.62
CA GLY A 78 -2.69 11.02 5.55
C GLY A 78 -1.44 11.57 4.88
N ALA A 79 -0.77 10.77 4.04
CA ALA A 79 0.38 11.24 3.26
C ALA A 79 -0.01 12.35 2.28
N ALA A 80 -1.18 12.25 1.63
CA ALA A 80 -1.68 13.30 0.74
C ALA A 80 -1.93 14.62 1.49
N VAL A 81 -2.58 14.56 2.67
CA VAL A 81 -2.79 15.74 3.52
C VAL A 81 -1.47 16.38 3.92
N LEU A 82 -0.49 15.60 4.34
CA LEU A 82 0.85 16.10 4.66
C LEU A 82 1.53 16.76 3.46
N ALA A 83 1.46 16.15 2.28
CA ALA A 83 2.02 16.74 1.06
C ALA A 83 1.39 18.11 0.76
N THR A 84 0.07 18.23 0.89
CA THR A 84 -0.61 19.52 0.70
C THR A 84 -0.26 20.55 1.76
N ALA A 85 -0.16 20.15 3.04
CA ALA A 85 0.19 21.03 4.14
C ALA A 85 1.65 21.53 4.04
N GLY A 86 2.59 20.65 3.68
CA GLY A 86 3.99 21.04 3.45
C GLY A 86 4.11 22.00 2.26
N SER A 87 3.35 21.77 1.19
CA SER A 87 3.35 22.62 0.00
C SER A 87 2.74 24.01 0.23
N ALA A 88 1.79 24.14 1.17
CA ALA A 88 1.21 25.42 1.56
C ALA A 88 2.22 26.33 2.29
N GLY A 89 3.34 25.77 2.76
CA GLY A 89 4.37 26.49 3.50
C GLY A 89 3.96 26.81 4.94
N GLY A 90 4.94 27.23 5.75
CA GLY A 90 4.70 27.67 7.13
C GLY A 90 4.88 26.60 8.21
N PHE A 91 5.18 25.36 7.83
CA PHE A 91 5.45 24.27 8.78
C PHE A 91 6.79 23.60 8.50
N ASN A 92 7.53 23.29 9.55
CA ASN A 92 8.80 22.58 9.48
C ASN A 92 8.63 21.06 9.68
N MET A 93 9.68 20.30 9.39
CA MET A 93 9.67 18.83 9.52
C MET A 93 9.40 18.37 10.97
N ALA A 94 9.83 19.13 11.99
CA ALA A 94 9.58 18.77 13.39
C ALA A 94 8.10 18.93 13.77
N GLU A 95 7.43 19.97 13.29
CA GLU A 95 5.99 20.19 13.45
C GLU A 95 5.19 19.10 12.72
N ALA A 96 5.62 18.71 11.51
CA ALA A 96 5.01 17.60 10.78
C ALA A 96 5.11 16.28 11.57
N VAL A 97 6.29 15.97 12.12
CA VAL A 97 6.50 14.79 12.97
C VAL A 97 5.65 14.86 14.24
N GLY A 98 5.60 16.01 14.91
CA GLY A 98 4.78 16.23 16.10
C GLY A 98 3.29 16.01 15.82
N ALA A 99 2.77 16.60 14.74
CA ALA A 99 1.41 16.40 14.28
C ALA A 99 1.13 14.92 13.96
N PHE A 100 2.08 14.21 13.36
CA PHE A 100 1.97 12.78 13.09
C PHE A 100 1.88 11.95 14.37
N MET A 101 2.71 12.25 15.37
CA MET A 101 2.66 11.56 16.67
C MET A 101 1.35 11.83 17.42
N VAL A 102 0.88 13.08 17.41
CA VAL A 102 -0.42 13.44 18.03
C VAL A 102 -1.56 12.73 17.32
N SER A 103 -1.55 12.71 15.97
CA SER A 103 -2.54 11.96 15.19
C SER A 103 -2.51 10.46 15.52
N ALA A 104 -1.32 9.86 15.62
CA ALA A 104 -1.17 8.46 16.01
C ALA A 104 -1.71 8.17 17.41
N ALA A 105 -1.46 9.06 18.37
CA ALA A 105 -2.00 8.95 19.73
C ALA A 105 -3.54 9.03 19.73
N LEU A 106 -4.12 9.97 18.98
CA LEU A 106 -5.57 10.11 18.84
C LEU A 106 -6.20 8.90 18.16
N ILE A 107 -5.59 8.38 17.09
CA ILE A 107 -6.06 7.16 16.41
C ILE A 107 -6.03 5.97 17.39
N THR A 108 -4.96 5.85 18.17
CA THR A 108 -4.83 4.78 19.18
C THR A 108 -5.90 4.91 20.26
N LEU A 109 -6.14 6.11 20.77
CA LEU A 109 -7.20 6.39 21.75
C LEU A 109 -8.59 6.05 21.19
N CYS A 110 -8.89 6.45 19.94
CA CYS A 110 -10.13 6.12 19.25
C CYS A 110 -10.31 4.61 19.04
N GLY A 111 -9.22 3.90 18.78
CA GLY A 111 -9.20 2.44 18.67
C GLY A 111 -9.47 1.75 20.01
N LEU A 112 -8.81 2.17 21.08
CA LEU A 112 -8.97 1.62 22.43
C LEU A 112 -10.36 1.87 23.03
N THR A 113 -10.98 3.01 22.71
CA THR A 113 -12.33 3.37 23.18
C THR A 113 -13.46 2.68 22.41
N GLY A 114 -13.16 1.99 21.30
CA GLY A 114 -14.16 1.37 20.42
C GLY A 114 -15.08 2.38 19.70
N TRP A 115 -14.77 3.68 19.78
CA TRP A 115 -15.55 4.73 19.13
C TRP A 115 -15.51 4.60 17.62
N PHE A 116 -14.36 4.21 17.08
CA PHE A 116 -14.19 3.97 15.66
C PHE A 116 -15.16 2.91 15.13
N GLU A 117 -15.32 1.80 15.84
CA GLU A 117 -16.25 0.72 15.46
C GLU A 117 -17.70 1.22 15.45
N LYS A 118 -18.10 1.99 16.48
CA LYS A 118 -19.45 2.57 16.58
C LYS A 118 -19.77 3.52 15.42
N VAL A 119 -18.80 4.32 14.98
CA VAL A 119 -18.98 5.25 13.86
C VAL A 119 -18.95 4.50 12.52
N MET A 120 -18.04 3.54 12.35
CA MET A 120 -17.93 2.74 11.14
C MET A 120 -19.22 1.96 10.85
N ASN A 121 -19.88 1.44 11.89
CA ASN A 121 -21.16 0.74 11.76
C ASN A 121 -22.32 1.63 11.25
N ARG A 122 -22.13 2.95 11.16
CA ARG A 122 -23.09 3.88 10.55
C ARG A 122 -22.86 4.11 9.07
N ILE A 123 -21.70 3.73 8.53
CA ILE A 123 -21.37 3.94 7.12
C ILE A 123 -22.07 2.85 6.30
N PRO A 124 -23.00 3.20 5.38
CA PRO A 124 -23.64 2.21 4.53
C PRO A 124 -22.62 1.49 3.64
N VAL A 125 -22.75 0.17 3.53
CA VAL A 125 -21.89 -0.68 2.68
C VAL A 125 -21.87 -0.19 1.22
N ALA A 126 -22.96 0.42 0.76
CA ALA A 126 -23.05 1.02 -0.57
C ALA A 126 -22.02 2.15 -0.79
N ILE A 127 -21.80 3.03 0.20
CA ILE A 127 -20.82 4.12 0.10
C ILE A 127 -19.40 3.55 0.10
N ALA A 128 -19.12 2.60 1.00
CA ALA A 128 -17.82 1.94 1.05
C ALA A 128 -17.48 1.22 -0.28
N SER A 129 -18.47 0.52 -0.85
CA SER A 129 -18.32 -0.17 -2.14
C SER A 129 -18.14 0.81 -3.31
N ALA A 130 -18.87 1.94 -3.30
CA ALA A 130 -18.73 2.98 -4.31
C ALA A 130 -17.34 3.65 -4.26
N LEU A 131 -16.81 3.91 -3.07
CA LEU A 131 -15.44 4.41 -2.90
C LEU A 131 -14.41 3.42 -3.43
N LEU A 132 -14.56 2.13 -3.12
CA LEU A 132 -13.68 1.07 -3.61
C LEU A 132 -13.76 0.93 -5.14
N ALA A 133 -14.96 1.01 -5.71
CA ALA A 133 -15.16 1.01 -7.16
C ALA A 133 -14.49 2.21 -7.84
N GLY A 134 -14.59 3.42 -7.26
CA GLY A 134 -13.94 4.61 -7.80
C GLY A 134 -12.41 4.50 -7.83
N VAL A 135 -11.83 3.95 -6.76
CA VAL A 135 -10.38 3.69 -6.70
C VAL A 135 -9.97 2.63 -7.73
N LEU A 136 -10.67 1.49 -7.80
CA LEU A 136 -10.37 0.42 -8.77
C LEU A 136 -10.56 0.85 -10.23
N ALA A 137 -11.59 1.64 -10.52
CA ALA A 137 -11.83 2.17 -11.86
C ALA A 137 -10.68 3.07 -12.32
N ARG A 138 -10.17 3.93 -11.44
CA ARG A 138 -9.00 4.77 -11.73
C ARG A 138 -7.76 3.93 -12.02
N PHE A 139 -7.50 2.88 -11.23
CA PHE A 139 -6.39 1.95 -11.50
C PHE A 139 -6.53 1.26 -12.86
N GLY A 140 -7.73 0.78 -13.20
CA GLY A 140 -8.01 0.18 -14.50
C GLY A 140 -7.73 1.15 -15.65
N MET A 141 -8.18 2.39 -15.55
CA MET A 141 -7.95 3.43 -16.56
C MET A 141 -6.46 3.80 -16.70
N GLN A 142 -5.71 3.86 -15.59
CA GLN A 142 -4.27 4.15 -15.62
C GLN A 142 -3.47 3.10 -16.39
N GLY A 143 -3.89 1.83 -16.39
CA GLY A 143 -3.28 0.79 -17.21
C GLY A 143 -3.36 1.09 -18.72
N PHE A 144 -4.50 1.62 -19.18
CA PHE A 144 -4.66 2.02 -20.59
C PHE A 144 -3.87 3.28 -20.93
N VAL A 145 -3.76 4.23 -20.00
CA VAL A 145 -2.89 5.40 -20.17
C VAL A 145 -1.43 4.97 -20.33
N ALA A 146 -0.95 4.02 -19.51
CA ALA A 146 0.40 3.46 -19.63
C ALA A 146 0.63 2.73 -20.98
N ALA A 147 -0.42 2.17 -21.58
CA ALA A 147 -0.33 1.54 -22.90
C ALA A 147 0.01 2.54 -24.02
N GLN A 148 -0.27 3.84 -23.84
CA GLN A 148 0.09 4.87 -24.83
C GLN A 148 1.61 5.05 -24.96
N THR A 149 2.36 4.88 -23.88
CA THR A 149 3.81 5.10 -23.83
C THR A 149 4.61 3.79 -23.84
N ALA A 150 4.03 2.70 -23.32
CA ALA A 150 4.70 1.42 -23.14
C ALA A 150 3.84 0.23 -23.62
N LEU A 151 3.24 0.35 -24.81
CA LEU A 151 2.34 -0.65 -25.38
C LEU A 151 2.88 -2.10 -25.33
N PRO A 152 4.14 -2.38 -25.72
CA PRO A 152 4.62 -3.76 -25.74
C PRO A 152 4.75 -4.35 -24.32
N LEU A 153 5.13 -3.54 -23.33
CA LEU A 153 5.20 -3.96 -21.93
C LEU A 153 3.80 -4.30 -21.39
N VAL A 154 2.82 -3.44 -21.66
CA VAL A 154 1.44 -3.66 -21.22
C VAL A 154 0.85 -4.93 -21.86
N LEU A 155 1.07 -5.15 -23.15
CA LEU A 155 0.61 -6.36 -23.85
C LEU A 155 1.30 -7.62 -23.33
N LEU A 156 2.61 -7.57 -23.07
CA LEU A 156 3.36 -8.67 -22.50
C LEU A 156 2.84 -9.03 -21.10
N MET A 157 2.68 -8.04 -20.22
CA MET A 157 2.13 -8.23 -18.89
C MET A 157 0.70 -8.78 -18.95
N LEU A 158 -0.16 -8.24 -19.82
CA LEU A 158 -1.53 -8.73 -20.00
C LEU A 158 -1.56 -10.16 -20.52
N GLY A 159 -0.73 -10.49 -21.50
CA GLY A 159 -0.63 -11.84 -22.07
C GLY A 159 -0.18 -12.87 -21.03
N VAL A 160 0.89 -12.56 -20.30
CA VAL A 160 1.39 -13.42 -19.22
C VAL A 160 0.35 -13.55 -18.10
N TYR A 161 -0.36 -12.48 -17.77
CA TYR A 161 -1.45 -12.54 -16.80
C TYR A 161 -2.58 -13.44 -17.26
N LEU A 162 -3.06 -13.33 -18.51
CA LEU A 162 -4.17 -14.13 -19.02
C LEU A 162 -3.81 -15.62 -19.11
N VAL A 163 -2.61 -15.93 -19.62
CA VAL A 163 -2.10 -17.31 -19.68
C VAL A 163 -1.90 -17.86 -18.27
N GLY A 164 -1.27 -17.09 -17.38
CA GLY A 164 -1.07 -17.44 -15.99
C GLY A 164 -2.39 -17.64 -15.25
N ARG A 165 -3.39 -16.80 -15.49
CA ARG A 165 -4.73 -16.90 -14.89
C ARG A 165 -5.44 -18.18 -15.31
N ARG A 166 -5.20 -18.67 -16.53
CA ARG A 166 -5.78 -19.91 -17.05
C ARG A 166 -5.08 -21.16 -16.52
N LEU A 167 -3.74 -21.16 -16.48
CA LEU A 167 -2.94 -22.35 -16.14
C LEU A 167 -2.65 -22.47 -14.65
N VAL A 168 -2.28 -21.35 -14.01
CA VAL A 168 -1.83 -21.31 -12.61
C VAL A 168 -2.33 -20.01 -11.95
N PRO A 169 -3.65 -19.86 -11.70
CA PRO A 169 -4.25 -18.61 -11.22
C PRO A 169 -3.57 -18.02 -9.97
N ARG A 170 -3.03 -18.89 -9.11
CA ARG A 170 -2.33 -18.52 -7.87
C ARG A 170 -1.01 -17.75 -8.13
N TYR A 171 -0.35 -17.97 -9.26
CA TYR A 171 0.96 -17.37 -9.58
C TYR A 171 0.90 -16.37 -10.74
N ALA A 172 -0.28 -16.16 -11.34
CA ALA A 172 -0.46 -15.29 -12.50
C ALA A 172 0.15 -13.90 -12.28
N VAL A 173 -0.09 -13.28 -11.13
CA VAL A 173 0.44 -11.94 -10.81
C VAL A 173 1.96 -11.94 -10.67
N VAL A 174 2.55 -12.99 -10.07
CA VAL A 174 4.01 -13.11 -9.91
C VAL A 174 4.68 -13.26 -11.27
N PHE A 175 4.16 -14.12 -12.14
CA PHE A 175 4.69 -14.27 -13.50
C PHE A 175 4.57 -12.99 -14.32
N THR A 176 3.44 -12.29 -14.18
CA THR A 176 3.21 -11.00 -14.84
C THR A 176 4.25 -9.97 -14.43
N LEU A 177 4.53 -9.88 -13.13
CA LEU A 177 5.56 -9.01 -12.59
C LEU A 177 6.96 -9.39 -13.11
N LEU A 178 7.33 -10.67 -13.03
CA LEU A 178 8.65 -11.14 -13.49
C LEU A 178 8.86 -10.81 -14.97
N ALA A 179 7.84 -11.06 -15.80
CA ALA A 179 7.89 -10.72 -17.22
C ALA A 179 8.07 -9.21 -17.44
N GLY A 180 7.35 -8.37 -16.68
CA GLY A 180 7.49 -6.93 -16.74
C GLY A 180 8.88 -6.43 -16.31
N VAL A 181 9.44 -6.98 -15.23
CA VAL A 181 10.79 -6.65 -14.74
C VAL A 181 11.86 -7.06 -15.75
N VAL A 182 11.78 -8.27 -16.31
CA VAL A 182 12.73 -8.76 -17.32
C VAL A 182 12.67 -7.89 -18.58
N TYR A 183 11.48 -7.54 -19.03
CA TYR A 183 11.31 -6.64 -20.18
C TYR A 183 11.90 -5.25 -19.93
N ALA A 184 11.69 -4.70 -18.73
CA ALA A 184 12.24 -3.39 -18.36
C ALA A 184 13.76 -3.42 -18.19
N ALA A 185 14.34 -4.52 -17.70
CA ALA A 185 15.78 -4.68 -17.53
C ALA A 185 16.54 -4.94 -18.85
N ALA A 186 15.84 -5.49 -19.86
CA ALA A 186 16.42 -5.78 -21.17
C ALA A 186 16.43 -4.56 -22.12
N ARG A 187 15.97 -3.38 -21.67
CA ARG A 187 15.84 -2.16 -22.45
C ARG A 187 16.57 -1.00 -21.79
#